data_AF-A0A9E3WQM1-F1
#
_entry.id   AF-A0A9E3WQM1-F1
#
_cell.length_a   1.000
_cell.length_b   1.000
_cell.length_c   1.000
_cell.angle_alpha   90.00
_cell.angle_beta   90.00
_cell.angle_gamma   90.00
#
_symmetry.space_group_name_H-M   'P 1'
#
loop_
_entity.id
_entity.type
_entity.pdbx_description
1 polymer ?
#
loop_
_entity_poly.entity_id
_entity_poly.type
_entity_poly.pdbx_seq_one_letter_code
_entity_poly.pdbx_strand_id
1 'polypeptide(L)'
;MPDKAAAPEASSAPETSRPTDAPPTPRARNEAARFIFATGARPLEGFTIKRGIGIGGFGQVYYAVSDAGKEVALKHIQRNLD
;
A
#
# COMPACT_ATOMS: atom_id res chain seq x y z
N MET A 1 -33.48 -39.73 -13.20
CA MET A 1 -32.77 -39.16 -14.37
C MET A 1 -31.55 -38.40 -13.86
N PRO A 2 -30.43 -38.50 -14.57
CA PRO A 2 -29.08 -38.55 -14.02
C PRO A 2 -28.31 -37.23 -14.14
N ASP A 3 -27.08 -37.24 -13.59
CA ASP A 3 -25.94 -36.38 -13.91
C ASP A 3 -26.08 -34.88 -13.54
N LYS A 4 -25.07 -34.18 -13.01
CA LYS A 4 -23.67 -34.26 -13.38
C LYS A 4 -22.82 -33.43 -12.39
N ALA A 5 -21.63 -33.92 -12.11
CA ALA A 5 -20.52 -33.18 -11.51
C ALA A 5 -20.13 -31.92 -12.30
N ALA A 6 -19.48 -30.96 -11.64
CA ALA A 6 -18.21 -30.35 -12.07
C ALA A 6 -17.85 -29.10 -11.22
N ALA A 7 -16.78 -29.20 -10.43
CA ALA A 7 -15.74 -28.16 -10.44
C ALA A 7 -14.73 -28.56 -11.56
N PRO A 8 -13.63 -27.83 -11.87
CA PRO A 8 -13.18 -26.45 -11.60
C PRO A 8 -12.69 -25.76 -12.92
N GLU A 9 -11.77 -24.79 -12.82
CA GLU A 9 -10.90 -24.24 -13.90
C GLU A 9 -11.55 -23.23 -14.85
N ALA A 10 -10.86 -22.27 -15.46
CA ALA A 10 -9.64 -21.50 -15.27
C ALA A 10 -9.67 -20.51 -16.46
N SER A 11 -9.01 -19.35 -16.33
CA SER A 11 -8.54 -18.53 -17.45
C SER A 11 -9.60 -17.95 -18.40
N SER A 12 -9.79 -16.62 -18.34
CA SER A 12 -9.64 -15.79 -19.54
C SER A 12 -9.80 -14.31 -19.21
N ALA A 13 -8.66 -13.63 -19.04
CA ALA A 13 -8.53 -12.33 -19.71
C ALA A 13 -8.58 -12.60 -21.23
N PRO A 14 -9.12 -11.66 -22.02
CA PRO A 14 -8.18 -10.75 -22.64
C PRO A 14 -8.66 -9.29 -22.62
N GLU A 15 -7.66 -8.42 -22.61
CA GLU A 15 -7.74 -6.99 -22.84
C GLU A 15 -8.63 -6.65 -24.04
N THR A 16 -9.53 -5.68 -23.85
CA THR A 16 -10.05 -4.89 -24.97
C THR A 16 -9.73 -3.44 -24.65
N SER A 17 -8.68 -2.97 -25.31
CA SER A 17 -8.25 -1.58 -25.36
C SER A 17 -9.39 -0.71 -25.88
N ARG A 18 -9.73 0.35 -25.15
CA ARG A 18 -10.42 1.52 -25.69
C ARG A 18 -9.58 2.75 -25.36
N PRO A 19 -9.11 3.52 -26.36
CA PRO A 19 -8.47 4.79 -26.11
C PRO A 19 -9.58 5.81 -25.83
N THR A 20 -9.93 5.98 -24.56
CA THR A 20 -10.78 7.11 -24.15
C THR A 20 -9.87 8.29 -23.89
N ASP A 21 -9.92 9.23 -24.83
CA ASP A 21 -9.47 10.62 -24.75
C ASP A 21 -9.73 11.18 -23.34
N ALA A 22 -8.69 11.22 -22.51
CA ALA A 22 -8.79 11.68 -21.13
C ALA A 22 -8.33 13.15 -21.06
N PRO A 23 -9.16 14.06 -20.48
CA PRO A 23 -8.85 15.48 -20.36
C PRO A 23 -7.57 15.75 -19.55
N PRO A 24 -6.95 16.94 -19.72
CA PRO A 24 -5.57 17.20 -19.31
C PRO A 24 -5.35 16.95 -17.82
N THR A 25 -4.25 16.22 -17.56
CA THR A 25 -3.54 15.97 -16.31
C THR A 25 -4.11 16.66 -15.08
N PRO A 26 -4.39 15.94 -13.97
CA PRO A 26 -4.72 16.57 -12.71
C PRO A 26 -3.54 17.46 -12.30
N ARG A 27 -3.73 18.77 -12.48
CA ARG A 27 -2.91 19.85 -11.95
C ARG A 27 -2.49 19.46 -10.55
N ALA A 28 -1.18 19.24 -10.36
CA ALA A 28 -0.53 18.93 -9.10
C ALA A 28 -1.53 18.51 -8.03
N ARG A 29 -2.12 17.30 -8.16
CA ARG A 29 -2.70 16.65 -6.99
C ARG A 29 -1.54 16.71 -6.03
N ASN A 30 -1.67 17.48 -4.94
CA ASN A 30 -0.72 17.51 -3.84
C ASN A 30 -0.03 16.15 -3.83
N GLU A 31 1.30 16.08 -3.85
CA GLU A 31 2.04 14.88 -3.48
C GLU A 31 1.66 14.54 -2.03
N ALA A 32 0.40 14.16 -1.84
CA ALA A 32 -0.27 13.91 -0.60
C ALA A 32 0.49 12.72 -0.07
N ALA A 33 1.38 13.05 0.86
CA ALA A 33 2.66 12.39 0.98
C ALA A 33 2.46 10.88 1.04
N ARG A 34 3.02 10.19 0.04
CA ARG A 34 2.81 8.76 -0.06
C ARG A 34 3.66 8.11 1.03
N PHE A 35 3.02 7.25 1.83
CA PHE A 35 3.76 6.42 2.77
C PHE A 35 4.77 5.56 2.01
N ILE A 36 6.05 5.64 2.40
CA ILE A 36 7.15 4.89 1.80
C ILE A 36 6.98 3.39 2.06
N PHE A 37 6.60 3.03 3.29
CA PHE A 37 6.42 1.64 3.68
C PHE A 37 4.95 1.20 3.53
N ALA A 38 4.75 0.10 2.81
CA ALA A 38 3.45 -0.55 2.69
C ALA A 38 3.12 -1.40 3.92
N THR A 39 1.86 -1.80 4.05
CA THR A 39 1.43 -2.82 5.02
C THR A 39 2.22 -4.12 4.80
N GLY A 40 2.69 -4.72 5.90
CA GLY A 40 3.51 -5.93 5.89
C GLY A 40 5.02 -5.67 5.76
N ALA A 41 5.43 -4.44 5.45
CA ALA A 41 6.85 -4.09 5.38
C ALA A 41 7.54 -4.26 6.75
N ARG A 42 8.83 -4.62 6.73
CA ARG A 42 9.69 -4.76 7.91
C ARG A 42 10.95 -3.89 7.77
N PRO A 43 10.83 -2.56 7.89
CA PRO A 43 11.98 -1.66 7.75
C PRO A 43 12.93 -1.69 8.95
N LEU A 44 12.46 -2.19 10.10
CA LEU A 44 13.24 -2.39 11.32
C LEU A 44 13.02 -3.83 11.77
N GLU A 45 14.10 -4.50 12.16
CA GLU A 45 14.03 -5.88 12.66
C GLU A 45 13.10 -5.98 13.87
N GLY A 46 12.27 -7.02 13.90
CA GLY A 46 11.32 -7.23 14.97
C GLY A 46 10.05 -6.36 14.88
N PHE A 47 9.84 -5.60 13.81
CA PHE A 47 8.64 -4.76 13.63
C PHE A 47 8.02 -4.94 12.25
N THR A 48 6.69 -5.07 12.23
CA THR A 48 5.89 -5.16 11.01
C THR A 48 4.96 -3.97 10.88
N ILE A 49 5.06 -3.21 9.79
CA ILE A 49 4.18 -2.09 9.48
C ILE A 49 2.76 -2.60 9.21
N LYS A 50 1.77 -1.99 9.85
CA LYS A 50 0.35 -2.29 9.60
C LYS A 50 -0.29 -1.22 8.72
N ARG A 51 0.02 0.05 8.97
CA ARG A 51 -0.45 1.20 8.16
C ARG A 51 0.35 2.46 8.48
N GLY A 52 0.39 3.39 7.55
CA GLY A 52 0.75 4.78 7.85
C GLY A 52 -0.33 5.44 8.71
N ILE A 53 0.09 6.28 9.66
CA ILE A 53 -0.84 6.98 10.57
C ILE A 53 -0.75 8.50 10.51
N GLY A 54 0.36 9.06 10.02
CA GLY A 54 0.47 10.50 9.87
C GLY A 54 1.75 10.91 9.17
N ILE A 55 1.75 12.12 8.62
CA ILE A 55 2.91 12.72 7.97
C ILE A 55 3.03 14.13 8.54
N GLY A 56 4.19 14.41 9.14
CA GLY A 56 4.47 15.71 9.76
C GLY A 56 5.80 16.26 9.27
N GLY A 57 6.20 17.43 9.78
CA GLY A 57 7.41 18.13 9.36
C GLY A 57 8.73 17.38 9.58
N PHE A 58 8.71 16.27 10.31
CA PHE A 58 9.89 15.42 10.57
C PHE A 58 9.76 14.04 9.91
N GLY A 59 8.90 13.91 8.90
CA GLY A 59 8.67 12.68 8.15
C GLY A 59 7.41 11.92 8.56
N GLN A 60 7.42 10.62 8.32
CA GLN A 60 6.22 9.78 8.25
C GLN A 60 6.13 8.88 9.49
N VAL A 61 4.93 8.78 10.07
CA VAL A 61 4.64 7.94 11.23
C VAL A 61 3.81 6.74 10.80
N TYR A 62 4.18 5.57 11.29
CA TYR A 62 3.57 4.29 10.99
C TYR A 62 3.12 3.60 12.27
N TYR A 63 1.95 2.97 12.22
CA TYR A 63 1.53 2.01 13.23
C TYR A 63 2.10 0.64 12.85
N ALA A 64 2.81 0.03 13.79
CA ALA A 64 3.49 -1.23 13.63
C ALA A 64 3.24 -2.14 14.83
N VAL A 65 3.45 -3.43 14.61
CA VAL A 65 3.41 -4.45 15.67
C VAL A 65 4.79 -5.04 15.82
N SER A 66 5.30 -5.12 17.04
CA SER A 66 6.55 -5.82 17.33
C SER A 66 6.35 -7.33 17.29
N ASP A 67 7.42 -8.10 17.16
CA ASP A 67 7.35 -9.57 17.21
C ASP A 67 6.84 -10.09 18.58
N ALA A 68 6.93 -9.28 19.63
CA ALA A 68 6.32 -9.55 20.95
C ALA A 68 4.82 -9.18 21.02
N GLY A 69 4.20 -8.80 19.90
CA GLY A 69 2.79 -8.44 19.82
C GLY A 69 2.45 -7.04 20.33
N LYS A 70 3.43 -6.17 20.61
CA LYS A 70 3.18 -4.82 21.11
C LYS A 70 2.86 -3.86 19.97
N GLU A 71 1.85 -3.04 20.18
CA GLU A 71 1.49 -1.94 19.29
C GLU A 71 2.40 -0.74 19.51
N VAL A 72 3.02 -0.24 18.44
CA VAL A 72 3.98 0.86 18.52
C VAL A 72 3.80 1.83 17.36
N ALA A 73 4.29 3.06 17.56
CA ALA A 73 4.47 4.05 16.50
C ALA A 73 5.94 4.07 16.07
N LEU A 74 6.20 3.84 14.79
CA LEU A 74 7.52 4.02 14.17
C LEU A 74 7.54 5.30 13.35
N LYS A 75 8.51 6.18 13.60
CA LYS A 75 8.68 7.43 12.87
C LYS A 75 9.89 7.35 11.95
N HIS A 76 9.63 7.37 10.64
CA HIS A 76 10.67 7.51 9.63
C HIS A 76 11.06 8.98 9.50
N ILE A 77 12.26 9.31 9.98
CA ILE A 77 12.80 10.66 9.96
C ILE A 77 13.34 10.98 8.57
N GLN A 78 12.71 11.94 7.88
CA GLN A 78 13.32 12.59 6.72
C GLN A 78 14.23 13.69 7.25
N ARG A 79 15.54 13.55 7.07
CA ARG A 79 16.49 14.59 7.43
C ARG A 79 16.30 15.77 6.48
N ASN A 80 16.08 16.97 7.03
CA ASN A 80 16.41 18.18 6.29
C ASN A 80 17.95 18.17 6.19
N LEU A 81 18.50 17.73 5.05
CA LEU A 81 19.89 18.08 4.73
C LEU A 81 19.86 19.57 4.40
N ASP A 82 20.11 20.38 5.41
CA ASP A 82 20.84 21.64 5.22
C ASP A 82 22.33 21.35 5.48
#